data_AF-A0AAF0USV5-F1
#
_entry.id   AF-A0AAF0USV5-F1
#
_cell.length_a   1.000
_cell.length_b   1.000
_cell.length_c   1.000
_cell.angle_alpha   90.00
_cell.angle_beta   90.00
_cell.angle_gamma   90.00
#
_symmetry.space_group_name_H-M   'P 1'
#
loop_
_entity.id
_entity.type
_entity.pdbx_description
1 polymer ?
#
loop_
_entity_poly.entity_id
_entity_poly.type
_entity_poly.pdbx_seq_one_letter_code
_entity_poly.pdbx_strand_id
1 'polypeptide(L)'
;MAYAAITCLMSTIPYTNQCNLLDVIYNHSIYEKFESLRAILDKPWKVTVDLEALAGLEAQISQLAYKAQDMVDLESRKVFIANLPISRRIAIWKIRSLLNEK
;
A
#
# COMPACT_ATOMS: atom_id res chain seq x y z
N MET A 1 0.85 1.42 -15.79
CA MET A 1 -0.27 1.62 -14.85
C MET A 1 0.04 1.09 -13.45
N ALA A 2 0.50 -0.15 -13.30
CA ALA A 2 0.73 -0.74 -11.97
C ALA A 2 1.79 0.02 -11.16
N TYR A 3 2.87 0.45 -11.83
CA TYR A 3 3.93 1.23 -11.19
C TYR A 3 3.37 2.51 -10.55
N ALA A 4 2.58 3.28 -11.31
CA ALA A 4 1.97 4.52 -10.83
C ALA A 4 0.97 4.27 -9.70
N ALA A 5 0.17 3.19 -9.76
CA ALA A 5 -0.78 2.84 -8.71
C ALA A 5 -0.08 2.48 -7.39
N ILE A 6 1.01 1.70 -7.45
CA ILE A 6 1.85 1.42 -6.27
C ILE A 6 2.47 2.71 -5.74
N THR A 7 2.89 3.62 -6.63
CA THR A 7 3.42 4.93 -6.22
C THR A 7 2.40 5.79 -5.50
N CYS A 8 1.17 5.82 -5.99
CA CYS A 8 0.08 6.54 -5.35
C CYS A 8 -0.25 5.96 -3.98
N LEU A 9 -0.31 4.63 -3.86
CA LEU A 9 -0.55 3.95 -2.59
C LEU A 9 0.56 4.24 -1.56
N MET A 10 1.83 4.21 -1.97
CA MET A 10 2.95 4.56 -1.09
C MET A 10 2.88 6.00 -0.57
N SER A 11 2.40 6.93 -1.40
CA SER A 11 2.17 8.32 -0.97
C SER A 11 0.95 8.49 -0.05
N THR A 12 0.01 7.56 -0.13
CA THR A 12 -1.23 7.57 0.67
C THR A 12 -1.03 6.93 2.04
N ILE A 13 -0.14 5.95 2.16
CA ILE A 13 0.24 5.40 3.46
C ILE A 13 0.89 6.53 4.26
N PRO A 14 0.26 6.97 5.37
CA PRO A 14 0.84 8.04 6.17
C PRO A 14 2.18 7.55 6.70
N TYR A 15 3.24 8.30 6.41
CA TYR A 15 4.53 8.14 7.07
C TYR A 15 4.33 8.55 8.54
N THR A 16 3.83 7.64 9.37
CA THR A 16 3.55 7.94 10.77
C THR A 16 4.87 8.06 11.52
N ASN A 17 5.46 9.27 11.50
CA ASN A 17 6.59 9.65 12.35
C ASN A 17 6.22 9.73 13.84
N GLN A 18 4.95 9.52 14.19
CA GLN A 18 4.44 9.63 15.54
C GLN A 18 3.66 8.37 15.88
N CYS A 19 4.29 7.43 16.59
CA CYS A 19 3.90 7.13 17.97
C CYS A 19 4.62 5.91 18.59
N ASN A 20 5.29 5.03 17.85
CA ASN A 20 6.06 3.93 18.44
C ASN A 20 7.19 3.44 17.52
N LEU A 21 8.27 2.91 18.12
CA LEU A 21 9.42 2.31 17.40
C LEU A 21 8.98 1.17 16.47
N LEU A 22 7.92 0.44 16.86
CA LEU A 22 7.26 -0.58 16.02
C LEU A 22 6.63 0.00 14.76
N ASP A 23 6.09 1.22 14.82
CA ASP A 23 5.37 1.85 13.70
C ASP A 23 6.33 2.29 12.61
N VAL A 24 7.52 2.76 13.03
CA VAL A 24 8.60 3.14 12.12
C VAL A 24 9.14 1.90 11.41
N ILE A 25 9.43 0.81 12.13
CA ILE A 25 9.90 -0.45 11.54
C ILE A 25 8.84 -1.05 10.61
N TYR A 26 7.58 -0.98 11.01
CA TYR A 26 6.46 -1.52 10.25
C TYR A 26 6.26 -0.80 8.91
N ASN A 27 6.19 0.52 8.95
CA ASN A 27 6.05 1.33 7.75
C ASN A 27 7.27 1.17 6.83
N HIS A 28 8.47 1.06 7.41
CA HIS A 28 9.69 0.83 6.63
C HIS A 28 9.65 -0.50 5.87
N SER A 29 9.28 -1.59 6.54
CA SER A 29 9.18 -2.92 5.90
C SER A 29 8.15 -2.96 4.77
N ILE A 30 7.01 -2.27 4.93
CA ILE A 30 6.01 -2.16 3.86
C ILE A 30 6.54 -1.36 2.68
N TYR A 31 7.24 -0.26 2.95
CA TYR A 31 7.82 0.59 1.92
C TYR A 31 8.88 -0.18 1.10
N GLU A 32 9.73 -0.97 1.75
CA GLU A 32 10.71 -1.84 1.06
C GLU A 32 10.05 -2.88 0.16
N LYS A 33 8.93 -3.47 0.60
CA LYS A 33 8.16 -4.41 -0.24
C LYS A 33 7.60 -3.72 -1.48
N PHE A 34 7.05 -2.52 -1.35
CA PHE A 34 6.53 -1.79 -2.50
C PHE A 34 7.63 -1.30 -3.44
N GLU A 35 8.79 -0.87 -2.93
CA GLU A 35 9.96 -0.56 -3.77
C GLU A 35 10.45 -1.81 -4.53
N SER A 36 10.45 -2.97 -3.88
CA SER A 36 10.80 -4.24 -4.52
C SER A 36 9.83 -4.57 -5.66
N LEU A 37 8.53 -4.34 -5.47
CA LEU A 37 7.51 -4.53 -6.51
C LEU A 37 7.67 -3.53 -7.66
N ARG A 38 7.96 -2.26 -7.38
CA ARG A 38 8.27 -1.26 -8.42
C ARG A 38 9.49 -1.67 -9.25
N ALA A 39 10.56 -2.14 -8.59
CA ALA A 39 11.77 -2.59 -9.26
C ALA A 39 11.52 -3.81 -10.18
N ILE A 40 10.52 -4.64 -9.89
CA ILE A 40 10.09 -5.73 -10.78
C ILE A 40 9.35 -5.16 -12.00
N LEU A 41 8.46 -4.18 -11.79
CA LEU A 41 7.69 -3.55 -12.87
C LEU A 41 8.54 -2.70 -13.81
N ASP A 42 9.64 -2.11 -13.31
CA ASP A 42 10.54 -1.25 -14.08
C ASP A 42 11.57 -2.04 -14.91
N LYS A 43 11.73 -3.34 -14.63
CA LYS A 43 12.68 -4.17 -15.37
C LYS A 43 12.23 -4.37 -16.82
N PRO A 44 13.13 -4.23 -17.81
CA PRO A 44 12.83 -4.59 -19.19
C PRO A 44 12.68 -6.11 -19.31
N TRP A 45 11.46 -6.56 -19.61
CA TRP A 45 11.16 -7.98 -19.81
C TRP A 45 11.63 -8.44 -21.19
N LYS A 46 12.18 -9.67 -21.27
CA LYS A 46 12.63 -10.25 -22.55
C LYS A 46 11.43 -10.54 -23.46
N VAL A 47 11.65 -10.39 -24.77
CA VAL A 47 10.66 -10.54 -25.86
C VAL A 47 9.95 -11.91 -25.89
N THR A 48 10.47 -12.93 -25.20
CA THR A 48 9.84 -14.25 -25.08
C THR A 48 8.74 -14.33 -24.01
N VAL A 49 8.49 -13.25 -23.28
CA VAL A 49 7.41 -13.19 -22.28
C VAL A 49 6.09 -12.93 -22.98
N ASP A 50 5.06 -13.71 -22.61
CA ASP A 50 3.69 -13.48 -23.04
C ASP A 50 3.21 -12.09 -22.57
N LEU A 51 3.16 -11.16 -23.52
CA LEU A 51 2.80 -9.76 -23.28
C LEU A 51 1.34 -9.61 -22.82
N GLU A 52 0.44 -10.50 -23.25
CA GLU A 52 -0.97 -10.44 -22.87
C GLU A 52 -1.17 -10.91 -21.42
N ALA A 53 -0.50 -12.00 -21.05
CA ALA A 53 -0.45 -12.43 -19.65
C ALA A 53 0.20 -11.36 -18.74
N LEU A 54 1.27 -10.71 -19.21
CA LEU A 54 1.93 -9.63 -18.47
C LEU A 54 1.01 -8.41 -18.30
N ALA A 55 0.31 -7.99 -19.35
CA ALA A 55 -0.66 -6.91 -19.29
C ALA A 55 -1.84 -7.23 -18.33
N GLY A 56 -2.31 -8.49 -18.34
CA GLY A 56 -3.31 -8.97 -17.40
C GLY A 56 -2.85 -8.91 -15.93
N LEU A 57 -1.59 -9.27 -15.65
CA LEU A 57 -1.00 -9.12 -14.33
C LEU A 57 -0.85 -7.65 -13.94
N GLU A 58 -0.43 -6.79 -14.85
CA GLU A 58 -0.31 -5.36 -14.60
C GLU A 58 -1.67 -4.74 -14.23
N ALA A 59 -2.74 -5.12 -14.92
CA ALA A 59 -4.09 -4.67 -14.62
C ALA A 59 -4.55 -5.13 -13.23
N GLN A 60 -4.30 -6.39 -12.87
CA GLN A 60 -4.63 -6.94 -11.55
C GLN A 60 -3.88 -6.23 -10.43
N ILE A 61 -2.56 -6.01 -10.58
CA ILE A 61 -1.74 -5.27 -9.61
C ILE A 61 -2.28 -3.85 -9.45
N SER A 62 -2.62 -3.18 -10.55
CA SER A 62 -3.18 -1.82 -10.52
C SER A 62 -4.50 -1.76 -9.74
N GLN A 63 -5.43 -2.70 -10.02
CA GLN A 63 -6.71 -2.77 -9.31
C GLN A 63 -6.53 -3.03 -7.81
N LEU A 64 -5.64 -3.96 -7.45
CA LEU A 64 -5.36 -4.27 -6.05
C LEU A 64 -4.75 -3.07 -5.32
N ALA A 65 -3.82 -2.35 -5.96
CA ALA A 65 -3.22 -1.14 -5.40
C ALA A 65 -4.28 -0.05 -5.16
N TYR A 66 -5.15 0.23 -6.14
CA TYR A 66 -6.21 1.22 -5.94
C TYR A 66 -7.21 0.81 -4.86
N LYS A 67 -7.63 -0.47 -4.83
CA LYS A 67 -8.52 -0.96 -3.77
C LYS A 67 -7.90 -0.84 -2.39
N ALA A 68 -6.61 -1.14 -2.26
CA ALA A 68 -5.88 -0.97 -1.01
C ALA A 68 -5.78 0.51 -0.61
N GLN A 69 -5.56 1.40 -1.58
CA GLN A 69 -5.55 2.85 -1.35
C GLN A 69 -6.91 3.35 -0.83
N ASP A 70 -8.01 2.93 -1.47
CA ASP A 70 -9.37 3.28 -1.03
C ASP A 70 -9.64 2.82 0.40
N MET A 71 -9.20 1.61 0.77
CA MET A 71 -9.35 1.11 2.14
C MET A 71 -8.53 1.90 3.16
N VAL A 72 -7.29 2.26 2.83
CA VAL A 72 -6.42 3.10 3.68
C VAL A 72 -7.04 4.49 3.85
N ASP A 73 -7.54 5.09 2.78
CA ASP A 73 -8.20 6.41 2.82
C ASP A 73 -9.46 6.38 3.67
N LEU A 74 -10.30 5.35 3.53
CA LEU A 74 -11.51 5.18 4.32
C LEU A 74 -11.21 5.07 5.81
N GLU A 75 -10.25 4.22 6.19
CA GLU A 75 -9.87 4.10 7.60
C GLU A 75 -9.16 5.36 8.12
N SER A 76 -8.36 6.05 7.30
CA SER A 76 -7.72 7.32 7.67
C SER A 76 -8.74 8.42 7.90
N ARG A 77 -9.81 8.50 7.09
CA ARG A 77 -10.94 9.40 7.35
C ARG A 77 -11.64 9.07 8.67
N LYS A 78 -11.80 7.78 9.01
CA LYS A 78 -12.34 7.38 10.32
C LYS A 78 -11.44 7.81 11.47
N VAL A 79 -10.10 7.73 11.32
CA VAL A 79 -9.15 8.27 12.31
C VAL A 79 -9.34 9.79 12.47
N PHE A 80 -9.47 10.52 11.36
CA PHE A 80 -9.62 11.98 11.38
C PHE A 80 -10.91 12.42 12.08
N ILE A 81 -12.03 11.76 11.75
CA ILE A 81 -13.37 12.07 12.30
C ILE A 81 -13.52 11.59 13.75
N ALA A 82 -12.76 10.57 14.17
CA ALA A 82 -12.83 10.05 15.53
C ALA A 82 -12.37 11.09 16.56
N ASN A 83 -13.31 11.61 17.34
CA ASN A 83 -13.05 12.54 18.45
C ASN A 83 -12.48 11.83 19.69
N LEU A 84 -12.69 10.51 19.81
CA LEU A 84 -12.24 9.71 20.94
C LEU A 84 -10.89 9.04 20.65
N PRO A 85 -9.91 9.10 21.59
CA PRO A 85 -8.58 8.50 21.42
C PRO A 85 -8.61 7.00 21.15
N ILE A 86 -9.58 6.28 21.72
CA ILE A 86 -9.74 4.82 21.56
C ILE A 86 -10.17 4.50 20.11
N SER A 87 -11.13 5.23 19.57
CA SER A 87 -11.60 5.06 18.18
C SER A 87 -10.49 5.34 17.16
N ARG A 88 -9.62 6.33 17.43
CA ARG A 88 -8.42 6.58 16.61
C ARG A 88 -7.45 5.40 16.64
N ARG A 89 -7.15 4.85 17.82
CA ARG A 89 -6.27 3.67 17.94
C ARG A 89 -6.81 2.45 17.21
N ILE A 90 -8.11 2.19 17.29
CA ILE A 90 -8.76 1.06 16.59
C ILE A 90 -8.62 1.22 15.06
N ALA A 91 -8.88 2.41 14.53
CA ALA A 91 -8.78 2.65 13.09
C ALA A 91 -7.32 2.56 12.58
N ILE A 92 -6.34 3.05 13.35
CA ILE A 92 -4.91 2.85 13.04
C ILE A 92 -4.56 1.34 13.01
N TRP A 93 -5.06 0.57 13.98
CA TRP A 93 -4.84 -0.89 14.01
C TRP A 93 -5.46 -1.60 12.80
N LYS A 94 -6.63 -1.17 12.33
CA LYS A 94 -7.26 -1.71 11.12
C LYS A 94 -6.42 -1.47 9.87
N ILE A 95 -5.89 -0.26 9.69
CA ILE A 95 -4.98 0.07 8.57
C ILE A 95 -3.78 -0.88 8.56
N ARG A 96 -3.19 -1.17 9.72
CA ARG A 96 -2.08 -2.12 9.81
C ARG A 96 -2.49 -3.53 9.48
N SER A 97 -3.64 -3.99 9.96
CA SER A 97 -4.12 -5.34 9.64
C SER A 97 -4.30 -5.53 8.13
N LEU A 98 -4.84 -4.53 7.44
CA LEU A 98 -5.06 -4.57 5.99
C LEU A 98 -3.75 -4.64 5.19
N LEU A 99 -2.69 -4.00 5.68
CA LEU A 99 -1.38 -4.00 5.04
C LEU A 99 -0.53 -5.25 5.40
N ASN A 100 -1.03 -6.11 6.31
CA ASN A 100 -0.34 -7.30 6.81
C ASN A 100 -0.97 -8.64 6.41
N GLU A 101 -2.10 -8.66 5.71
CA GLU A 101 -2.65 -9.93 5.24
C GLU A 101 -1.65 -10.63 4.32
N LYS A 102 -1.23 -11.82 4.78
CA LYS A 102 -0.30 -12.75 4.12
C LYS A 102 -1.01 -13.58 3.06
#